data_AF-A0AAW1ZYL8-F1
#
_entry.id   AF-A0AAW1ZYL8-F1
#
_cell.length_a   1.000
_cell.length_b   1.000
_cell.length_c   1.000
_cell.angle_alpha   90.00
_cell.angle_beta   90.00
_cell.angle_gamma   90.00
#
_symmetry.space_group_name_H-M   'P 1'
#
loop_
_entity.id
_entity.type
_entity.pdbx_description
1 polymer ?
#
loop_
_entity_poly.entity_id
_entity_poly.type
_entity_poly.pdbx_seq_one_letter_code
_entity_poly.pdbx_strand_id
1 'polypeptide(L)'
;METDGGGRGERRPENKRHHGRGERLAGQGPSTPRDCYRDLSDCGLVSFPDGVFKMIRSCTDNIHKISLANNQIKALSNKFFVTFTQLREVDLQGNVLSTLPEAVGNMEHLVSINLSKNKLTVFPERLTDVSSLQHISVEGNQITELPMEKLSLMPSLRSLDVRCNPLTADAVSFSHHFTLLT
;
A
#
# COMPACT_ATOMS: atom_id res chain seq x y z
N MET A 1 35.29 -5.53 -64.05
CA MET A 1 35.20 -4.17 -64.61
C MET A 1 34.34 -3.36 -63.67
N GLU A 2 35.02 -2.55 -62.87
CA GLU A 2 34.43 -1.50 -62.03
C GLU A 2 33.81 -0.41 -62.91
N THR A 3 32.73 0.20 -62.45
CA THR A 3 32.58 1.66 -62.56
C THR A 3 31.88 2.17 -61.30
N ASP A 4 32.61 3.02 -60.61
CA ASP A 4 32.30 3.84 -59.45
C ASP A 4 31.66 5.18 -59.88
N GLY A 5 31.08 5.91 -58.91
CA GLY A 5 30.65 7.31 -59.01
C GLY A 5 29.15 7.49 -58.78
N GLY A 6 28.62 8.10 -57.72
CA GLY A 6 29.19 9.03 -56.75
C GLY A 6 28.47 10.39 -56.87
N GLY A 7 27.75 10.82 -55.83
CA GLY A 7 27.50 12.25 -55.60
C GLY A 7 26.16 12.69 -54.99
N ARG A 8 26.25 13.13 -53.71
CA ARG A 8 25.58 14.30 -53.07
C ARG A 8 24.04 14.29 -53.02
N GLY A 9 23.34 14.41 -51.90
CA GLY A 9 23.67 14.86 -50.55
C GLY A 9 22.59 15.85 -50.13
N GLU A 10 21.74 15.55 -49.15
CA GLU A 10 20.91 16.58 -48.50
C GLU A 10 20.45 16.18 -47.08
N ARG A 11 21.00 16.97 -46.15
CA ARG A 11 20.64 17.38 -44.78
C ARG A 11 19.41 16.75 -44.09
N ARG A 12 19.63 16.33 -42.84
CA ARG A 12 18.61 16.17 -41.77
C ARG A 12 17.75 17.43 -41.60
N PRO A 13 16.56 17.27 -40.98
CA PRO A 13 16.44 17.87 -39.65
C PRO A 13 16.04 16.87 -38.57
N GLU A 14 16.71 17.02 -37.43
CA GLU A 14 16.29 16.55 -36.12
C GLU A 14 15.15 17.42 -35.55
N ASN A 15 14.53 16.95 -34.46
CA ASN A 15 13.69 17.67 -33.48
C ASN A 15 12.19 17.80 -33.85
N LYS A 16 11.18 17.55 -32.99
CA LYS A 16 11.00 17.71 -31.54
C LYS A 16 9.98 16.66 -31.02
N ARG A 17 10.26 15.92 -29.93
CA ARG A 17 9.84 16.17 -28.53
C ARG A 17 8.35 16.43 -28.29
N HIS A 18 7.68 15.46 -27.67
CA HIS A 18 6.82 15.60 -26.48
C HIS A 18 6.91 14.23 -25.76
N HIS A 19 7.75 14.03 -24.74
CA HIS A 19 7.60 14.43 -23.34
C HIS A 19 6.22 14.15 -22.74
N GLY A 20 6.05 12.89 -22.31
CA GLY A 20 5.24 12.52 -21.15
C GLY A 20 6.15 11.79 -20.16
N ARG A 21 6.89 12.56 -19.36
CA ARG A 21 7.54 12.09 -18.13
C ARG A 21 6.48 12.04 -17.04
N GLY A 22 6.53 11.02 -16.19
CA GLY A 22 5.86 10.96 -14.90
C GLY A 22 5.48 9.51 -14.60
N GLU A 23 5.88 8.86 -13.51
CA GLU A 23 6.69 9.25 -12.37
C GLU A 23 7.41 7.98 -11.91
N ARG A 24 8.74 8.03 -11.88
CA ARG A 24 9.55 6.99 -11.27
C ARG A 24 9.52 7.29 -9.76
N LEU A 25 8.66 6.60 -9.02
CA LEU A 25 8.66 6.64 -7.57
C LEU A 25 10.04 6.16 -7.09
N ALA A 26 10.85 7.11 -6.63
CA ALA A 26 12.09 6.85 -5.94
C ALA A 26 11.77 6.23 -4.58
N GLY A 27 12.42 5.12 -4.23
CA GLY A 27 12.33 4.60 -2.87
C GLY A 27 12.82 3.18 -2.59
N GLN A 28 13.17 2.36 -3.58
CA GLN A 28 13.71 1.02 -3.29
C GLN A 28 15.18 0.95 -3.72
N GLY A 29 16.07 1.20 -2.75
CA GLY A 29 17.45 0.73 -2.83
C GLY A 29 17.48 -0.80 -2.80
N PRO A 30 18.58 -1.45 -3.22
CA PRO A 30 18.69 -2.89 -3.20
C PRO A 30 18.53 -3.38 -1.76
N SER A 31 17.52 -4.24 -1.54
CA SER A 31 17.29 -4.90 -0.26
C SER A 31 18.59 -5.58 0.18
N THR A 32 19.08 -5.24 1.37
CA THR A 32 20.24 -5.95 1.92
C THR A 32 19.81 -7.39 2.25
N PRO A 33 20.72 -8.38 2.28
CA PRO A 33 20.37 -9.77 2.57
C PRO A 33 19.69 -9.98 3.94
N ARG A 34 19.77 -8.97 4.83
CA ARG A 34 19.10 -8.91 6.14
C ARG A 34 17.72 -8.25 6.09
N ASP A 35 17.18 -7.88 4.94
CA ASP A 35 15.81 -7.34 4.81
C ASP A 35 14.84 -8.35 4.17
N CYS A 36 15.37 -9.43 3.60
CA CYS A 36 14.59 -10.43 2.87
C CYS A 36 13.54 -11.18 3.72
N TYR A 37 13.67 -11.19 5.05
CA TYR A 37 12.69 -11.86 5.94
C TYR A 37 11.44 -11.02 6.22
N ARG A 38 11.39 -9.76 5.77
CA ARG A 38 10.26 -8.84 5.97
C ARG A 38 9.43 -8.66 4.72
N ASP A 39 9.97 -9.04 3.56
CA ASP A 39 9.30 -9.00 2.28
C ASP A 39 8.81 -10.40 1.93
N LEU A 40 7.49 -10.57 2.02
CA LEU A 40 6.76 -11.78 1.63
C LEU A 40 5.84 -11.47 0.45
N SER A 41 6.17 -10.45 -0.35
CA SER A 41 5.41 -10.10 -1.54
C SER A 41 5.53 -11.18 -2.60
N ASP A 42 4.51 -11.33 -3.45
CA ASP A 42 4.53 -12.21 -4.63
C ASP A 42 4.84 -13.70 -4.31
N CYS A 43 4.53 -14.13 -3.09
CA CYS A 43 4.79 -15.49 -2.59
C CYS A 43 3.64 -16.48 -2.86
N GLY A 44 2.55 -16.03 -3.48
CA GLY A 44 1.36 -16.86 -3.73
C GLY A 44 0.60 -17.27 -2.45
N LEU A 45 0.78 -16.52 -1.35
CA LEU A 45 0.15 -16.83 -0.06
C LEU A 45 -1.37 -16.67 -0.15
N VAL A 46 -2.11 -17.69 0.27
CA VAL A 46 -3.58 -17.63 0.41
C VAL A 46 -3.99 -17.15 1.81
N SER A 47 -3.10 -17.30 2.78
CA SER A 47 -3.21 -16.85 4.16
C SER A 47 -1.82 -16.66 4.75
N PHE A 48 -1.69 -15.79 5.76
CA PHE A 48 -0.46 -15.75 6.54
C PHE A 48 -0.30 -17.07 7.33
N PRO A 49 0.89 -17.70 7.34
CA PRO A 49 1.06 -19.01 7.97
C PRO A 49 1.18 -18.87 9.50
N ASP A 50 0.07 -18.87 10.22
CA ASP A 50 0.02 -18.71 11.69
C ASP A 50 0.89 -19.71 12.51
N GLY A 51 1.34 -20.80 11.87
CA GLY A 51 2.32 -21.74 12.42
C GLY A 51 3.70 -21.11 12.66
N VAL A 52 4.11 -20.12 11.84
CA VAL A 52 5.43 -19.48 11.97
C VAL A 52 5.57 -18.66 13.25
N PHE A 53 4.45 -18.23 13.86
CA PHE A 53 4.47 -17.44 15.09
C PHE A 53 5.24 -18.12 16.24
N LYS A 54 5.20 -19.46 16.32
CA LYS A 54 5.97 -20.20 17.34
C LYS A 54 7.49 -20.06 17.14
N MET A 55 7.93 -19.87 15.90
CA MET A 55 9.34 -19.78 15.52
C MET A 55 9.88 -18.35 15.60
N ILE A 56 9.04 -17.35 15.31
CA ILE A 56 9.47 -15.94 15.20
C ILE A 56 9.17 -15.10 16.45
N ARG A 57 8.51 -15.67 17.48
CA ARG A 57 8.13 -14.94 18.71
C ARG A 57 9.31 -14.26 19.41
N SER A 58 10.52 -14.80 19.30
CA SER A 58 11.72 -14.20 19.91
C SER A 58 12.30 -13.02 19.13
N CYS A 59 11.79 -12.72 17.94
CA CYS A 59 12.36 -11.72 17.04
C CYS A 59 11.34 -10.71 16.50
N THR A 60 10.07 -10.84 16.87
CA THR A 60 8.98 -9.96 16.39
C THR A 60 9.13 -8.51 16.81
N ASP A 61 9.78 -8.25 17.95
CA ASP A 61 9.98 -6.89 18.48
C ASP A 61 10.85 -6.01 17.58
N ASN A 62 11.67 -6.62 16.71
CA ASN A 62 12.52 -5.91 15.77
C ASN A 62 11.88 -5.70 14.40
N ILE A 63 10.69 -6.27 14.17
CA ILE A 63 9.96 -6.22 12.90
C ILE A 63 9.05 -5.00 12.91
N HIS A 64 9.50 -3.95 12.23
CA HIS A 64 8.78 -2.68 12.13
C HIS A 64 8.09 -2.50 10.78
N LYS A 65 8.45 -3.32 9.79
CA LYS A 65 7.88 -3.28 8.45
C LYS A 65 7.67 -4.71 7.96
N ILE A 66 6.53 -4.96 7.35
CA ILE A 66 6.25 -6.21 6.65
C ILE A 66 5.52 -5.92 5.34
N SER A 67 5.95 -6.56 4.27
CA SER A 67 5.23 -6.56 3.00
C SER A 67 4.66 -7.93 2.73
N LEU A 68 3.36 -7.97 2.44
CA LEU A 68 2.58 -9.12 2.00
C LEU A 68 1.89 -8.82 0.67
N ALA A 69 2.42 -7.84 -0.08
CA ALA A 69 1.82 -7.36 -1.31
C ALA A 69 1.73 -8.45 -2.39
N ASN A 70 0.80 -8.30 -3.32
CA ASN A 70 0.62 -9.17 -4.50
C ASN A 70 0.52 -10.66 -4.15
N ASN A 71 -0.24 -10.98 -3.10
CA ASN A 71 -0.57 -12.35 -2.73
C ASN A 71 -2.06 -12.63 -2.98
N GLN A 72 -2.57 -13.76 -2.49
CA GLN A 72 -3.97 -14.15 -2.57
C GLN A 72 -4.61 -14.21 -1.17
N ILE A 73 -4.14 -13.36 -0.25
CA ILE A 73 -4.57 -13.38 1.15
C ILE A 73 -6.03 -12.93 1.21
N LYS A 74 -6.89 -13.84 1.69
CA LYS A 74 -8.33 -13.59 1.87
C LYS A 74 -8.65 -12.92 3.20
N ALA A 75 -7.87 -13.25 4.23
CA ALA A 75 -7.99 -12.68 5.56
C ALA A 75 -6.65 -12.80 6.30
N LEU A 76 -6.39 -11.83 7.18
CA LEU A 76 -5.39 -11.96 8.24
C LEU A 76 -6.09 -12.34 9.54
N SER A 77 -5.42 -13.15 10.36
CA SER A 77 -5.94 -13.56 11.66
C SER A 77 -5.71 -12.47 12.72
N ASN A 78 -6.53 -12.45 13.78
CA ASN A 78 -6.24 -11.64 14.98
C ASN A 78 -4.82 -11.90 15.50
N LYS A 79 -4.35 -13.15 15.36
CA LYS A 79 -3.04 -13.59 15.83
C LYS A 79 -1.88 -12.83 15.18
N PHE A 80 -2.02 -12.43 13.92
CA PHE A 80 -1.03 -11.60 13.23
C PHE A 80 -0.80 -10.27 13.96
N PHE A 81 -1.87 -9.54 14.23
CA PHE A 81 -1.82 -8.21 14.81
C PHE A 81 -1.37 -8.20 16.27
N VAL A 82 -1.74 -9.21 17.06
CA VAL A 82 -1.27 -9.35 18.45
C VAL A 82 0.17 -9.88 18.55
N THR A 83 0.71 -10.45 17.47
CA THR A 83 2.09 -10.97 17.47
C THR A 83 3.08 -9.91 17.01
N PHE A 84 2.72 -9.10 16.02
CA PHE A 84 3.60 -8.08 15.44
C PHE A 84 3.25 -6.67 15.95
N THR A 85 3.27 -6.49 17.28
CA THR A 85 2.84 -5.24 17.93
C THR A 85 3.75 -4.04 17.64
N GLN A 86 5.00 -4.28 17.23
CA GLN A 86 5.99 -3.24 16.90
C GLN A 86 5.96 -2.79 15.44
N LEU A 87 5.01 -3.29 14.63
CA LEU A 87 4.87 -2.87 13.24
C LEU A 87 4.52 -1.40 13.13
N ARG A 88 5.27 -0.71 12.27
CA ARG A 88 5.07 0.67 11.84
C ARG A 88 4.53 0.76 10.42
N GLU A 89 4.87 -0.21 9.57
CA GLU A 89 4.44 -0.26 8.17
C GLU A 89 3.94 -1.65 7.79
N VAL A 90 2.75 -1.71 7.22
CA VAL A 90 2.15 -2.95 6.70
C VAL A 90 1.70 -2.73 5.26
N ASP A 91 2.28 -3.49 4.34
CA ASP A 91 1.85 -3.50 2.95
C ASP A 91 1.06 -4.78 2.64
N LEU A 92 -0.21 -4.62 2.29
CA LEU A 92 -1.17 -5.66 1.91
C LEU A 92 -1.75 -5.42 0.51
N GLN A 93 -1.10 -4.55 -0.27
CA GLN A 93 -1.54 -4.17 -1.61
C GLN A 93 -1.73 -5.39 -2.52
N GLY A 94 -2.74 -5.37 -3.38
CA GLY A 94 -2.91 -6.43 -4.39
C GLY A 94 -3.23 -7.82 -3.82
N ASN A 95 -4.05 -7.88 -2.78
CA ASN A 95 -4.59 -9.13 -2.22
C ASN A 95 -6.08 -9.26 -2.53
N VAL A 96 -6.77 -10.19 -1.85
CA VAL A 96 -8.22 -10.40 -1.98
C VAL A 96 -8.93 -10.23 -0.63
N LEU A 97 -8.43 -9.32 0.21
CA LEU A 97 -9.00 -9.01 1.50
C LEU A 97 -10.38 -8.37 1.34
N SER A 98 -11.38 -8.91 2.05
CA SER A 98 -12.72 -8.31 2.15
C SER A 98 -12.95 -7.59 3.48
N THR A 99 -12.10 -7.83 4.48
CA THR A 99 -12.14 -7.18 5.79
C THR A 99 -10.78 -7.24 6.48
N LEU A 100 -10.62 -6.50 7.57
CA LEU A 100 -9.54 -6.67 8.54
C LEU A 100 -10.11 -7.12 9.89
N PRO A 101 -9.38 -7.95 10.64
CA PRO A 101 -9.78 -8.38 11.97
C PRO A 101 -9.75 -7.23 12.98
N GLU A 102 -10.55 -7.32 14.05
CA GLU A 102 -10.67 -6.25 15.06
C GLU A 102 -9.36 -5.88 15.74
N ALA A 103 -8.45 -6.84 15.88
CA ALA A 103 -7.14 -6.66 16.50
C ALA A 103 -6.24 -5.63 15.78
N VAL A 104 -6.55 -5.23 14.54
CA VAL A 104 -5.83 -4.15 13.86
C VAL A 104 -5.93 -2.81 14.63
N GLY A 105 -7.03 -2.60 15.35
CA GLY A 105 -7.22 -1.40 16.18
C GLY A 105 -6.25 -1.29 17.36
N ASN A 106 -5.53 -2.36 17.69
CA ASN A 106 -4.58 -2.40 18.81
C ASN A 106 -3.13 -2.10 18.37
N MET A 107 -2.89 -1.74 17.11
CA MET A 107 -1.53 -1.53 16.59
C MET A 107 -0.98 -0.14 16.95
N GLU A 108 -0.64 0.09 18.22
CA GLU A 108 -0.24 1.39 18.77
C GLU A 108 0.95 2.07 18.05
N HIS A 109 1.79 1.32 17.34
CA HIS A 109 2.96 1.85 16.63
C HIS A 109 2.79 1.96 15.11
N LEU A 110 1.63 1.56 14.56
CA LEU A 110 1.41 1.54 13.12
C LEU A 110 1.26 2.95 12.56
N VAL A 111 2.16 3.32 11.66
CA VAL A 111 2.22 4.62 11.00
C VAL A 111 1.59 4.58 9.62
N SER A 112 1.77 3.47 8.89
CA SER A 112 1.32 3.34 7.50
C SER A 112 0.73 1.97 7.24
N ILE A 113 -0.42 1.94 6.58
CA ILE A 113 -1.04 0.72 6.07
C ILE A 113 -1.50 0.90 4.62
N ASN A 114 -1.07 -0.03 3.76
CA ASN A 114 -1.48 -0.08 2.37
C ASN A 114 -2.40 -1.28 2.12
N LEU A 115 -3.68 -1.00 1.86
CA LEU A 115 -4.72 -1.97 1.53
C LEU A 115 -5.20 -1.79 0.09
N SER A 116 -4.45 -1.08 -0.74
CA SER A 116 -4.87 -0.80 -2.11
C SER A 116 -5.05 -2.10 -2.93
N LYS A 117 -5.92 -2.05 -3.94
CA LYS A 117 -6.19 -3.15 -4.87
C LYS A 117 -6.60 -4.44 -4.14
N ASN A 118 -7.54 -4.33 -3.20
CA ASN A 118 -8.15 -5.46 -2.49
C ASN A 118 -9.63 -5.60 -2.88
N LYS A 119 -10.45 -6.25 -2.04
CA LYS A 119 -11.89 -6.47 -2.23
C LYS A 119 -12.72 -5.91 -1.08
N LEU A 120 -12.23 -4.87 -0.40
CA LEU A 120 -12.94 -4.24 0.71
C LEU A 120 -14.21 -3.56 0.17
N THR A 121 -15.37 -3.93 0.72
CA THR A 121 -16.66 -3.28 0.40
C THR A 121 -17.03 -2.21 1.42
N VAL A 122 -16.42 -2.25 2.60
CA VAL A 122 -16.59 -1.29 3.69
C VAL A 122 -15.21 -0.89 4.19
N PHE A 123 -15.06 0.36 4.61
CA PHE A 123 -13.83 0.82 5.25
C PHE A 123 -13.60 0.04 6.55
N PRO A 124 -12.39 -0.49 6.81
CA PRO A 124 -12.07 -1.19 8.06
C PRO A 124 -12.00 -0.20 9.23
N GLU A 125 -13.17 0.08 9.82
CA GLU A 125 -13.37 1.12 10.82
C GLU A 125 -12.47 1.00 12.04
N ARG A 126 -12.02 -0.21 12.40
CA ARG A 126 -11.07 -0.43 13.51
C ARG A 126 -9.72 0.25 13.28
N LEU A 127 -9.36 0.67 12.06
CA LEU A 127 -8.19 1.51 11.82
C LEU A 127 -8.30 2.89 12.46
N THR A 128 -9.52 3.40 12.71
CA THR A 128 -9.71 4.73 13.32
C THR A 128 -9.28 4.77 14.79
N ASP A 129 -9.13 3.61 15.42
CA ASP A 129 -8.68 3.50 16.82
C ASP A 129 -7.16 3.59 16.95
N VAL A 130 -6.42 3.47 15.85
CA VAL A 130 -4.96 3.50 15.84
C VAL A 130 -4.47 4.94 15.78
N SER A 131 -4.22 5.53 16.94
CA SER A 131 -3.85 6.95 17.09
C SER A 131 -2.53 7.36 16.41
N SER A 132 -1.65 6.39 16.10
CA SER A 132 -0.37 6.61 15.44
C SER A 132 -0.43 6.57 13.91
N LEU A 133 -1.55 6.14 13.31
CA LEU A 133 -1.70 6.04 11.85
C LEU A 133 -1.64 7.42 11.21
N GLN A 134 -0.77 7.54 10.20
CA GLN A 134 -0.56 8.76 9.42
C GLN A 134 -0.99 8.57 7.97
N HIS A 135 -0.81 7.36 7.44
CA HIS A 135 -1.04 7.06 6.03
C HIS A 135 -1.91 5.80 5.89
N ILE A 136 -3.06 5.97 5.24
CA ILE A 136 -3.96 4.86 4.91
C ILE A 136 -4.20 4.91 3.41
N SER A 137 -3.96 3.81 2.72
CA SER A 137 -4.41 3.63 1.33
C SER A 137 -5.41 2.49 1.25
N VAL A 138 -6.60 2.78 0.73
CA VAL A 138 -7.64 1.83 0.36
C VAL A 138 -7.99 1.99 -1.13
N GLU A 139 -7.08 2.55 -1.93
CA GLU A 139 -7.25 2.77 -3.36
C GLU A 139 -7.65 1.48 -4.09
N GLY A 140 -8.52 1.55 -5.10
CA GLY A 140 -8.85 0.38 -5.91
C GLY A 140 -9.60 -0.72 -5.14
N ASN A 141 -10.48 -0.35 -4.22
CA ASN A 141 -11.41 -1.24 -3.52
C ASN A 141 -12.87 -1.00 -3.99
N GLN A 142 -13.85 -1.52 -3.25
CA GLN A 142 -15.29 -1.39 -3.54
C GLN A 142 -16.01 -0.65 -2.40
N ILE A 143 -15.32 0.27 -1.72
CA ILE A 143 -15.85 1.03 -0.59
C ILE A 143 -16.82 2.09 -1.09
N THR A 144 -18.03 2.11 -0.54
CA THR A 144 -19.08 3.08 -0.91
C THR A 144 -19.24 4.22 0.10
N GLU A 145 -18.76 4.03 1.32
CA GLU A 145 -18.87 4.99 2.42
C GLU A 145 -17.62 5.01 3.30
N LEU A 146 -17.36 6.16 3.93
CA LEU A 146 -16.24 6.36 4.84
C LEU A 146 -16.75 6.86 6.20
N PRO A 147 -16.18 6.39 7.33
CA PRO A 147 -16.52 6.89 8.65
C PRO A 147 -15.83 8.25 8.90
N MET A 148 -16.21 9.28 8.14
CA MET A 148 -15.53 10.57 8.10
C MET A 148 -15.47 11.25 9.48
N GLU A 149 -16.51 11.09 10.31
CA GLU A 149 -16.51 11.60 11.68
C GLU A 149 -15.37 11.03 12.51
N LYS A 150 -15.08 9.73 12.39
CA LYS A 150 -13.99 9.08 13.11
C LYS A 150 -12.63 9.39 12.48
N LEU A 151 -12.55 9.39 11.16
CA LEU A 151 -11.32 9.72 10.43
C LEU A 151 -10.83 11.15 10.74
N SER A 152 -11.75 12.12 10.83
CA SER A 152 -11.42 13.50 11.18
C SER A 152 -10.94 13.69 12.62
N LEU A 153 -11.22 12.72 13.51
CA LEU A 153 -10.76 12.72 14.91
C LEU A 153 -9.40 12.06 15.11
N MET A 154 -8.85 11.39 14.08
CA MET A 154 -7.55 10.73 14.19
C MET A 154 -6.43 11.77 14.32
N PRO A 155 -5.69 11.85 15.43
CA PRO A 155 -4.81 12.98 15.72
C PRO A 155 -3.56 13.03 14.82
N SER A 156 -3.16 11.88 14.26
CA SER A 156 -1.94 11.75 13.48
C SER A 156 -2.20 11.57 11.98
N LEU A 157 -3.46 11.49 11.54
CA LEU A 157 -3.79 11.16 10.15
C LEU A 157 -3.33 12.30 9.24
N ARG A 158 -2.54 11.97 8.21
CA ARG A 158 -2.00 12.94 7.25
C ARG A 158 -2.55 12.72 5.86
N SER A 159 -2.73 11.47 5.45
CA SER A 159 -3.28 11.15 4.14
C SER A 159 -4.15 9.92 4.15
N LEU A 160 -5.28 10.00 3.44
CA LEU A 160 -6.16 8.90 3.13
C LEU A 160 -6.35 8.83 1.61
N ASP A 161 -5.93 7.72 1.01
CA ASP A 161 -6.12 7.45 -0.42
C ASP A 161 -7.30 6.52 -0.65
N VAL A 162 -8.35 7.04 -1.28
CA VAL A 162 -9.60 6.34 -1.57
C VAL A 162 -9.93 6.33 -3.05
N ARG A 163 -8.99 6.75 -3.91
CA ARG A 163 -9.15 6.72 -5.37
C ARG A 163 -9.60 5.35 -5.85
N CYS A 164 -10.29 5.32 -6.99
CA CYS A 164 -10.75 4.06 -7.58
C CYS A 164 -11.66 3.23 -6.64
N ASN A 165 -12.44 3.90 -5.79
CA ASN A 165 -13.58 3.32 -5.07
C ASN A 165 -14.91 3.93 -5.56
N PRO A 166 -16.03 3.21 -5.48
CA PRO A 166 -17.35 3.71 -5.86
C PRO A 166 -17.97 4.64 -4.80
N LEU A 167 -17.22 5.65 -4.35
CA LEU A 167 -17.68 6.64 -3.37
C LEU A 167 -18.64 7.64 -4.04
N THR A 168 -19.68 8.03 -3.31
CA THR A 168 -20.51 9.17 -3.70
C THR A 168 -19.79 10.49 -3.37
N ALA A 169 -20.13 11.57 -4.07
CA ALA A 169 -19.54 12.88 -3.81
C ALA A 169 -19.77 13.34 -2.35
N ASP A 170 -20.91 12.99 -1.77
CA ASP A 170 -21.25 13.34 -0.39
C ASP A 170 -20.41 12.57 0.63
N ALA A 171 -19.96 11.35 0.31
CA ALA A 171 -19.16 10.52 1.21
C ALA A 171 -17.78 11.12 1.55
N VAL A 172 -17.34 12.12 0.78
CA VAL A 172 -16.03 12.78 0.91
C VAL A 172 -16.12 14.26 1.27
N SER A 173 -17.34 14.79 1.49
CA SER A 173 -17.58 16.24 1.68
C SER A 173 -17.44 16.72 3.14
N PHE A 174 -17.03 15.86 4.06
CA PHE A 174 -16.88 16.21 5.48
C PHE A 174 -15.65 17.07 5.72
N SER A 175 -15.64 17.95 6.73
CA SER A 175 -14.43 18.74 7.04
C SER A 175 -13.35 17.87 7.70
N HIS A 176 -12.13 17.89 7.16
CA HIS A 176 -11.01 17.09 7.67
C HIS A 176 -9.68 17.86 7.63
N HIS A 177 -8.75 17.45 8.51
CA HIS A 177 -7.42 18.06 8.65
C HIS A 177 -6.32 17.34 7.84
N PHE A 178 -6.67 16.26 7.15
CA PHE A 178 -5.75 15.42 6.37
C PHE A 178 -5.99 15.57 4.86
N THR A 179 -5.01 15.14 4.07
CA THR A 179 -5.12 15.06 2.60
C THR A 179 -5.95 13.84 2.20
N LEU A 180 -7.12 14.08 1.60
CA LEU A 180 -7.97 13.04 1.02
C LEU A 180 -7.73 12.96 -0.49
N LEU A 181 -7.35 11.79 -1.00
CA LEU A 181 -7.18 11.54 -2.43
C LEU A 181 -8.40 10.75 -2.92
N THR A 182 -9.22 11.34 -3.78
CA THR A 182 -10.46 10.76 -4.31
C THR A 182 -10.43 10.60 -5.82
#